data_AF-U1Z9T6-F1
#
_entry.id   AF-U1Z9T6-F1
#
_cell.length_a   1.000
_cell.length_b   1.000
_cell.length_c   1.000
_cell.angle_alpha   90.00
_cell.angle_beta   90.00
_cell.angle_gamma   90.00
#
_symmetry.space_group_name_H-M   'P 1'
#
loop_
_entity.id
_entity.type
_entity.pdbx_description
1 polymer ?
#
loop_
_entity_poly.entity_id
_entity_poly.type
_entity_poly.pdbx_seq_one_letter_code
_entity_poly.pdbx_strand_id
1 'polypeptide(L)'
;MPAEPRIGLVDSGHASAQAPLIRAGRRFWLDGEALCEGALAADDLGHGAAVIASLTAEAGAAELCLAQVFDGRGQTSALQLAAAIHWLIEQDVVLINLSLGLRQDRPLLRQACAAASAAGILLCASSPAQGAAVFPAAYPQVLRITGDARCAPGQWS
;
A
#
# COMPACT_ATOMS: atom_id res chain seq x y z
N MET A 1 -25.77 -9.09 7.46
CA MET A 1 -25.20 -8.27 6.37
C MET A 1 -23.78 -8.75 6.16
N PRO A 2 -23.29 -8.94 4.91
CA PRO A 2 -21.86 -9.17 4.71
C PRO A 2 -21.10 -7.98 5.30
N ALA A 3 -19.99 -8.24 6.00
CA ALA A 3 -19.12 -7.18 6.48
C ALA A 3 -18.59 -6.40 5.27
N GLU A 4 -18.49 -5.07 5.39
CA GLU A 4 -17.87 -4.25 4.36
C GLU A 4 -16.41 -4.70 4.14
N PRO A 5 -15.95 -4.82 2.88
CA PRO A 5 -14.61 -5.27 2.59
C PRO A 5 -13.59 -4.24 3.11
N ARG A 6 -12.61 -4.70 3.89
CA ARG A 6 -11.51 -3.86 4.39
C ARG A 6 -10.38 -3.81 3.39
N ILE A 7 -9.84 -2.62 3.17
CA ILE A 7 -8.74 -2.38 2.24
C ILE A 7 -7.49 -2.00 3.02
N GLY A 8 -6.43 -2.77 2.82
CA GLY A 8 -5.09 -2.43 3.26
C GLY A 8 -4.45 -1.41 2.34
N LEU A 9 -3.87 -0.35 2.89
CA LEU A 9 -3.12 0.66 2.15
C LEU A 9 -1.69 0.74 2.70
N VAL A 10 -0.69 0.60 1.83
CA VAL A 10 0.72 0.80 2.17
C VAL A 10 1.19 2.10 1.53
N ASP A 11 1.31 3.18 2.31
CA ASP A 11 1.57 4.52 1.78
C ASP A 11 2.20 5.49 2.82
N SER A 12 2.09 6.81 2.62
CA SER A 12 2.78 7.85 3.41
C SER A 12 1.99 8.39 4.59
N GLY A 13 0.70 8.07 4.68
CA GLY A 13 -0.18 8.54 5.75
C GLY A 13 -1.58 8.84 5.24
N HIS A 14 -2.30 9.68 5.97
CA HIS A 14 -3.61 10.21 5.57
C HIS A 14 -3.76 11.67 6.01
N ALA A 15 -4.67 12.40 5.38
CA ALA A 15 -5.08 13.72 5.83
C ALA A 15 -5.97 13.62 7.08
N SER A 16 -5.99 14.67 7.91
CA SER A 16 -6.82 14.71 9.12
C SER A 16 -8.32 14.45 8.83
N ALA A 17 -8.85 15.03 7.74
CA ALA A 17 -10.23 14.83 7.31
C ALA A 17 -10.55 13.37 6.91
N GLN A 18 -9.54 12.56 6.62
CA GLN A 18 -9.69 11.15 6.24
C GLN A 18 -9.58 10.20 7.44
N ALA A 19 -9.28 10.70 8.64
CA ALA A 19 -9.19 9.88 9.86
C ALA A 19 -10.41 8.98 10.10
N PRO A 20 -11.67 9.39 9.83
CA PRO A 20 -12.83 8.52 10.00
C PRO A 20 -12.85 7.27 9.09
N LEU A 21 -12.08 7.27 8.00
CA LEU A 21 -11.95 6.10 7.10
C LEU A 21 -10.92 5.09 7.64
N ILE A 22 -10.03 5.50 8.54
CA ILE A 22 -8.93 4.67 9.03
C ILE A 22 -9.40 3.87 10.24
N ARG A 23 -9.66 2.59 10.02
CA ARG A 23 -10.03 1.63 11.06
C ARG A 23 -8.84 1.27 11.95
N ALA A 24 -7.69 1.05 11.32
CA ALA A 24 -6.44 0.68 12.00
C ALA A 24 -5.26 1.31 11.26
N GLY A 25 -4.25 1.73 12.02
CA GLY A 25 -3.09 2.41 11.46
C GLY A 25 -1.81 2.00 12.17
N ARG A 26 -0.76 1.70 11.41
CA ARG A 26 0.58 1.43 11.97
C ARG A 26 1.66 2.00 11.07
N ARG A 27 2.64 2.65 11.68
CA ARG A 27 3.83 3.16 11.00
C ARG A 27 4.99 2.20 11.16
N PHE A 28 5.79 2.05 10.11
CA PHE A 28 7.01 1.24 10.06
C PHE A 28 8.18 2.09 9.54
N TRP A 29 9.27 2.16 10.29
CA TRP A 29 10.48 2.89 9.91
C TRP A 29 11.75 2.13 10.30
N LEU A 30 12.87 2.54 9.72
CA LEU A 30 14.18 2.05 10.13
C LEU A 30 14.85 3.07 11.05
N ASP A 31 15.37 2.59 12.18
CA ASP A 31 16.33 3.31 13.01
C ASP A 31 17.68 2.59 12.91
N GLY A 32 18.54 3.10 12.03
CA GLY A 32 19.71 2.36 11.54
C GLY A 32 19.29 1.12 10.76
N GLU A 33 19.68 -0.07 11.24
CA GLU A 33 19.27 -1.35 10.67
C GLU A 33 18.05 -1.97 11.39
N ALA A 34 17.60 -1.37 12.50
CA ALA A 34 16.49 -1.88 13.28
C ALA A 34 15.16 -1.46 12.66
N LEU A 35 14.26 -2.42 12.46
CA LEU A 35 12.87 -2.14 12.12
C LEU A 35 12.12 -1.72 13.38
N CYS A 36 11.49 -0.55 13.31
CA CYS A 36 10.62 -0.02 14.35
C CYS A 36 9.19 0.10 13.85
N GLU A 37 8.24 0.00 14.77
CA GLU A 37 6.82 0.20 14.50
C GLU A 37 6.14 1.06 15.58
N GLY A 38 5.02 1.69 15.24
CA GLY A 38 4.33 2.59 16.15
C GLY A 38 3.08 3.23 15.55
N ALA A 39 2.58 4.27 16.23
CA ALA A 39 1.44 5.05 15.77
C ALA A 39 1.74 5.78 14.46
N LEU A 40 0.68 6.06 13.69
CA LEU A 40 0.77 6.89 12.49
C LEU A 40 1.30 8.28 12.82
N ALA A 41 2.11 8.81 11.91
CA ALA A 41 2.55 10.19 11.89
C ALA A 41 1.76 10.97 10.82
N ALA A 42 1.94 12.30 10.80
CA ALA A 42 1.36 13.14 9.76
C ALA A 42 1.82 12.71 8.36
N ASP A 43 0.95 12.89 7.37
CA ASP A 43 1.27 12.65 5.96
C ASP A 43 1.98 13.85 5.33
N ASP A 44 3.26 14.04 5.67
CA ASP A 44 4.05 15.17 5.16
C ASP A 44 4.29 15.10 3.64
N LEU A 45 4.16 13.93 3.03
CA LEU A 45 4.29 13.74 1.58
C LEU A 45 2.97 14.03 0.84
N GLY A 46 1.83 13.86 1.50
CA GLY A 46 0.49 14.00 0.92
C GLY A 46 0.11 12.91 -0.10
N HIS A 47 1.01 11.96 -0.39
CA HIS A 47 0.78 10.93 -1.39
C HIS A 47 -0.30 9.93 -0.93
N GLY A 48 -0.22 9.45 0.31
CA GLY A 48 -1.21 8.57 0.92
C GLY A 48 -2.59 9.22 0.96
N ALA A 49 -2.67 10.50 1.34
CA ALA A 49 -3.91 11.27 1.29
C ALA A 49 -4.50 11.35 -0.13
N ALA A 50 -3.67 11.53 -1.16
CA ALA A 50 -4.13 11.56 -2.56
C ALA A 50 -4.62 10.18 -3.05
N VAL A 51 -3.96 9.09 -2.61
CA VAL A 51 -4.40 7.73 -2.92
C VAL A 51 -5.75 7.42 -2.26
N ILE A 52 -5.93 7.80 -0.99
CA ILE A 52 -7.22 7.63 -0.27
C ILE A 52 -8.33 8.41 -0.97
N ALA A 53 -8.06 9.65 -1.39
CA ALA A 53 -9.04 10.46 -2.11
C ALA A 53 -9.45 9.81 -3.44
N SER A 54 -8.49 9.28 -4.20
CA SER A 54 -8.76 8.59 -5.47
C SER A 54 -9.58 7.32 -5.27
N LEU A 55 -9.22 6.52 -4.26
CA LEU A 55 -9.97 5.31 -3.90
C LEU A 55 -11.41 5.65 -3.51
N THR A 56 -11.59 6.68 -2.69
CA THR A 56 -12.91 7.10 -2.21
C THR A 56 -13.78 7.64 -3.35
N ALA A 57 -13.18 8.33 -4.33
CA ALA A 57 -13.89 8.86 -5.49
C ALA A 57 -14.45 7.75 -6.39
N GLU A 58 -13.70 6.67 -6.59
CA GLU A 58 -14.08 5.57 -7.49
C GLU A 58 -14.92 4.49 -6.81
N ALA A 59 -14.59 4.11 -5.57
CA ALA A 59 -15.21 2.99 -4.87
C ALA A 59 -16.21 3.43 -3.77
N GLY A 60 -16.31 4.73 -3.49
CA GLY A 60 -17.02 5.24 -2.32
C GLY A 60 -16.21 5.04 -1.02
N ALA A 61 -16.83 5.32 0.12
CA ALA A 61 -16.18 5.14 1.41
C ALA A 61 -15.98 3.65 1.71
N ALA A 62 -14.75 3.27 2.05
CA ALA A 62 -14.38 1.94 2.50
C ALA A 62 -13.58 2.01 3.81
N GLU A 63 -13.67 0.99 4.64
CA GLU A 63 -12.83 0.88 5.83
C GLU A 63 -11.38 0.57 5.44
N LEU A 64 -10.44 1.41 5.89
CA LEU A 64 -9.03 1.31 5.55
C LEU A 64 -8.18 0.85 6.74
N CYS A 65 -7.23 -0.04 6.46
CA CYS A 65 -6.12 -0.36 7.35
C CYS A 65 -4.84 0.22 6.74
N LEU A 66 -4.23 1.21 7.39
CA LEU A 66 -3.13 1.99 6.82
C LEU A 66 -1.79 1.59 7.43
N ALA A 67 -0.89 1.07 6.60
CA ALA A 67 0.51 0.86 6.92
C ALA A 67 1.35 2.02 6.36
N GLN A 68 1.86 2.89 7.24
CA GLN A 68 2.69 4.01 6.85
C GLN A 68 4.16 3.60 6.76
N VAL A 69 4.76 3.68 5.57
CA VAL A 69 6.09 3.10 5.30
C VAL A 69 7.12 4.10 4.74
N PHE A 70 6.70 5.32 4.44
CA PHE A 70 7.60 6.33 3.89
C PHE A 70 8.25 7.19 4.99
N ASP A 71 9.49 7.60 4.74
CA ASP A 71 10.14 8.70 5.44
C ASP A 71 9.72 10.06 4.84
N GLY A 72 10.19 11.17 5.42
CA GLY A 72 9.92 12.53 4.92
C GLY A 72 10.54 12.85 3.55
N ARG A 73 11.20 11.90 2.89
CA ARG A 73 11.79 12.03 1.54
C ARG A 73 11.13 11.08 0.54
N GLY A 74 10.07 10.36 0.91
CA GLY A 74 9.42 9.40 0.03
C GLY A 74 10.22 8.11 -0.17
N GLN A 75 11.13 7.78 0.75
CA GLN A 75 11.90 6.55 0.70
C GLN A 75 11.28 5.49 1.62
N THR A 76 11.41 4.24 1.21
CA THR A 76 11.03 3.07 2.00
C THR A 76 11.97 1.91 1.68
N SER A 77 11.88 0.84 2.46
CA SER A 77 12.74 -0.33 2.32
C SER A 77 11.93 -1.62 2.18
N ALA A 78 12.55 -2.66 1.61
CA ALA A 78 11.92 -3.96 1.52
C ALA A 78 11.51 -4.50 2.90
N LEU A 79 12.30 -4.22 3.95
CA LEU A 79 12.01 -4.64 5.32
C LEU A 79 10.75 -3.97 5.87
N GLN A 80 10.60 -2.65 5.69
CA GLN A 80 9.39 -1.93 6.08
C GLN A 80 8.16 -2.44 5.30
N LEU A 81 8.29 -2.67 3.99
CA LEU A 81 7.18 -3.17 3.17
C LEU A 81 6.74 -4.57 3.57
N ALA A 82 7.66 -5.47 3.85
CA ALA A 82 7.31 -6.82 4.29
C ALA A 82 6.62 -6.82 5.65
N ALA A 83 7.09 -6.01 6.60
CA ALA A 83 6.44 -5.85 7.89
C ALA A 83 5.03 -5.26 7.75
N ALA A 84 4.87 -4.24 6.90
CA ALA A 84 3.58 -3.65 6.58
C ALA A 84 2.61 -4.68 5.99
N ILE A 85 3.05 -5.50 5.03
CA ILE A 85 2.24 -6.56 4.43
C ILE A 85 1.83 -7.59 5.48
N HIS A 86 2.76 -8.05 6.33
CA HIS A 86 2.44 -9.00 7.39
C HIS A 86 1.43 -8.44 8.39
N TRP A 87 1.60 -7.19 8.82
CA TRP A 87 0.63 -6.54 9.69
C TRP A 87 -0.76 -6.42 9.04
N LEU A 88 -0.83 -6.12 7.73
CA LEU A 88 -2.09 -6.05 6.99
C LEU A 88 -2.78 -7.41 6.85
N ILE A 89 -2.03 -8.51 6.76
CA ILE A 89 -2.61 -9.87 6.81
C ILE A 89 -3.37 -10.06 8.12
N GLU A 90 -2.84 -9.56 9.24
CA GLU A 90 -3.47 -9.65 10.57
C GLU A 90 -4.71 -8.75 10.72
N GLN A 91 -4.96 -7.81 9.80
CA GLN A 91 -6.12 -6.91 9.86
C GLN A 91 -7.37 -7.44 9.13
N ASP A 92 -7.30 -8.68 8.61
CA ASP A 92 -8.35 -9.31 7.80
C ASP A 92 -8.79 -8.46 6.60
N VAL A 93 -7.82 -7.85 5.92
CA VAL A 93 -8.08 -7.09 4.68
C VAL A 93 -8.27 -8.04 3.51
N VAL A 94 -9.11 -7.67 2.55
CA VAL A 94 -9.35 -8.46 1.33
C VAL A 94 -8.42 -8.05 0.18
N LEU A 95 -7.89 -6.83 0.25
CA LEU A 95 -7.02 -6.24 -0.76
C LEU A 95 -5.94 -5.41 -0.07
N ILE A 96 -4.71 -5.43 -0.60
CA ILE A 96 -3.63 -4.52 -0.21
C ILE A 96 -3.22 -3.71 -1.45
N ASN A 97 -3.36 -2.39 -1.38
CA ASN A 97 -2.86 -1.47 -2.37
C ASN A 97 -1.47 -0.93 -1.97
N LEU A 98 -0.49 -1.05 -2.86
CA LEU A 98 0.86 -0.53 -2.73
C LEU A 98 1.15 0.44 -3.88
N SER A 99 0.96 1.74 -3.65
CA SER A 99 1.23 2.78 -4.66
C SER A 99 2.71 3.13 -4.73
N LEU A 100 3.59 2.12 -4.76
CA LEU A 100 5.04 2.25 -4.72
C LEU A 100 5.75 1.07 -5.38
N GLY A 101 7.05 1.24 -5.66
CA GLY A 101 7.88 0.16 -6.17
C GLY A 101 9.37 0.35 -5.83
N LEU A 102 10.02 -0.76 -5.46
CA LEU A 102 11.45 -0.87 -5.25
C LEU A 102 12.13 -1.44 -6.48
N ARG A 103 13.35 -0.99 -6.80
CA ARG A 103 14.09 -1.47 -7.98
C ARG A 103 14.66 -2.88 -7.82
N GLN A 104 14.89 -3.31 -6.60
CA GLN A 104 15.58 -4.56 -6.31
C GLN A 104 14.59 -5.60 -5.78
N ASP A 105 14.64 -6.80 -6.36
CA ASP A 105 14.01 -7.98 -5.79
C ASP A 105 14.69 -8.33 -4.47
N ARG A 106 13.88 -8.60 -3.45
CA ARG A 106 14.34 -8.99 -2.13
C ARG A 106 13.55 -10.20 -1.67
N PRO A 107 14.21 -11.32 -1.30
CA PRO A 107 13.52 -12.55 -0.90
C PRO A 107 12.46 -12.34 0.18
N LEU A 108 12.76 -11.49 1.16
CA LEU A 108 11.83 -11.18 2.26
C LEU A 108 10.53 -10.52 1.76
N LEU A 109 10.61 -9.60 0.79
CA LEU A 109 9.43 -8.91 0.25
C LEU A 109 8.61 -9.89 -0.60
N ARG A 110 9.29 -10.74 -1.38
CA ARG A 110 8.66 -11.81 -2.14
C ARG A 110 7.91 -12.79 -1.24
N GLN A 111 8.50 -13.17 -0.10
CA GLN A 111 7.88 -14.03 0.90
C GLN A 111 6.65 -13.38 1.53
N ALA A 112 6.72 -12.09 1.89
CA ALA A 112 5.57 -11.36 2.41
C ALA A 112 4.41 -11.30 1.40
N CYS A 113 4.70 -11.01 0.13
CA CYS A 113 3.68 -11.05 -0.93
C CYS A 113 3.10 -12.46 -1.13
N ALA A 114 3.92 -13.50 -1.06
CA ALA A 114 3.45 -14.88 -1.15
C ALA A 114 2.54 -15.25 0.04
N ALA A 115 2.87 -14.81 1.26
CA ALA A 115 2.06 -15.03 2.45
C ALA A 115 0.68 -14.34 2.34
N ALA A 116 0.63 -13.08 1.90
CA ALA A 116 -0.63 -12.38 1.69
C ALA A 116 -1.49 -13.06 0.61
N SER A 117 -0.89 -13.47 -0.51
CA SER A 117 -1.61 -14.21 -1.55
C SER A 117 -2.12 -15.57 -1.06
N ALA A 118 -1.34 -16.30 -0.25
CA ALA A 118 -1.77 -17.56 0.35
C ALA A 118 -2.90 -17.38 1.37
N ALA A 119 -3.00 -16.23 2.01
CA ALA A 119 -4.11 -15.83 2.87
C ALA A 119 -5.36 -15.38 2.08
N GLY A 120 -5.32 -15.41 0.74
CA GLY A 120 -6.44 -15.02 -0.12
C GLY A 120 -6.57 -13.51 -0.32
N ILE A 121 -5.55 -12.73 0.03
CA ILE A 121 -5.54 -11.27 -0.09
C ILE A 121 -5.05 -10.87 -1.48
N LEU A 122 -5.81 -10.02 -2.18
CA LEU A 122 -5.41 -9.47 -3.47
C LEU A 122 -4.35 -8.37 -3.27
N LEU A 123 -3.18 -8.53 -3.87
CA LEU A 123 -2.13 -7.51 -3.87
C LEU A 123 -2.21 -6.70 -5.17
N CYS A 124 -2.31 -5.39 -5.04
CA CYS A 124 -2.27 -4.44 -6.14
C CYS A 124 -1.05 -3.53 -5.96
N ALA A 125 -0.19 -3.41 -6.97
CA ALA A 125 0.99 -2.55 -6.86
C ALA A 125 1.23 -1.73 -8.12
N SER A 126 1.67 -0.48 -7.92
CA SER A 126 1.98 0.43 -9.02
C SER A 126 3.22 -0.04 -9.78
N SER A 127 3.17 0.16 -11.10
CA SER A 127 4.26 -0.16 -12.01
C SER A 127 4.44 0.96 -13.01
N PRO A 128 5.70 1.25 -13.38
CA PRO A 128 5.96 2.28 -14.37
C PRO A 128 5.45 1.82 -15.75
N ALA A 129 4.83 2.75 -16.48
CA ALA A 129 4.35 2.49 -17.85
C ALA A 129 5.52 2.18 -18.81
N GLN A 130 6.70 2.76 -18.54
CA GLN A 130 7.93 2.54 -19.27
C GLN A 130 9.10 2.40 -18.29
N GLY A 131 10.06 1.53 -18.59
CA GLY A 131 11.27 1.34 -17.80
C GLY A 131 11.37 -0.04 -17.16
N ALA A 132 12.30 -0.16 -16.21
CA ALA A 132 12.57 -1.43 -15.54
C ALA A 132 11.39 -1.84 -14.62
N ALA A 133 11.22 -3.16 -14.48
CA ALA A 133 10.28 -3.72 -13.55
C ALA A 133 10.59 -3.29 -12.10
N VAL A 134 9.54 -3.06 -11.32
CA VAL A 134 9.63 -2.70 -9.90
C VAL A 134 8.90 -3.72 -9.04
N PHE A 135 9.35 -3.88 -7.81
CA PHE A 135 8.81 -4.82 -6.85
C PHE A 135 8.01 -4.08 -5.78
N PRO A 136 6.83 -4.56 -5.38
CA PRO A 136 6.33 -5.93 -5.60
C PRO A 136 5.56 -6.16 -6.91
N ALA A 137 5.31 -5.14 -7.73
CA ALA A 137 4.47 -5.23 -8.94
C ALA A 137 4.96 -6.24 -10.00
N ALA A 138 6.24 -6.62 -9.98
CA ALA A 138 6.83 -7.61 -10.86
C ALA A 138 6.69 -9.08 -10.37
N TYR A 139 6.13 -9.30 -9.17
CA TYR A 139 5.88 -10.66 -8.69
C TYR A 139 4.61 -11.23 -9.35
N PRO A 140 4.60 -12.52 -9.77
CA PRO A 140 3.46 -13.10 -10.50
C PRO A 140 2.11 -13.04 -9.77
N GLN A 141 2.12 -13.07 -8.43
CA GLN A 141 0.93 -13.03 -7.60
C GLN A 141 0.40 -11.61 -7.32
N VAL A 142 1.06 -10.58 -7.83
CA VAL A 142 0.69 -9.18 -7.60
C VAL A 142 0.04 -8.63 -8.87
N LEU A 143 -1.16 -8.07 -8.72
CA LEU A 143 -1.83 -7.33 -9.78
C LEU A 143 -1.06 -6.04 -10.05
N ARG A 144 -0.39 -6.03 -11.20
CA ARG A 144 0.37 -4.89 -11.68
C ARG A 144 -0.55 -3.83 -12.24
N ILE A 145 -0.50 -2.62 -11.70
CA ILE A 145 -1.31 -1.48 -12.13
C ILE A 145 -0.39 -0.42 -12.75
N THR A 146 -0.81 0.20 -13.84
CA THR A 146 -0.10 1.34 -14.45
C THR A 146 -1.10 2.41 -14.87
N GLY A 147 -0.63 3.64 -15.01
CA GLY A 147 -1.46 4.75 -15.47
C GLY A 147 -1.27 5.00 -16.97
N ASP A 148 -2.37 5.27 -17.66
CA ASP A 148 -2.36 5.82 -19.01
C ASP A 148 -2.90 7.25 -18.99
N ALA A 149 -2.03 8.22 -19.30
CA ALA A 149 -2.37 9.64 -19.29
C ALA A 149 -3.42 10.03 -20.35
N ARG A 150 -3.77 9.11 -21.27
CA ARG A 150 -4.81 9.31 -22.27
C ARG A 150 -6.21 8.97 -21.75
N CYS A 151 -6.33 8.26 -20.63
CA CYS A 151 -7.61 7.91 -20.05
C CYS A 151 -8.23 9.11 -19.32
N ALA A 152 -9.49 9.39 -19.62
CA ALA A 152 -10.33 10.29 -18.85
C ALA A 152 -10.93 9.57 -17.62
N PRO A 153 -11.50 10.30 -16.64
CA PRO A 153 -12.25 9.68 -15.54
C PRO A 153 -13.29 8.66 -16.06
N GLY A 154 -13.30 7.46 -15.48
CA GLY A 154 -14.16 6.35 -15.91
C GLY A 154 -13.65 5.51 -17.09
N GLN A 155 -12.47 5.80 -17.64
CA GLN A 155 -11.85 5.01 -18.72
C GLN A 155 -10.74 4.10 -18.20
N TRP A 156 -10.64 2.90 -18.78
CA TRP A 156 -9.68 1.85 -18.42
C TRP A 156 -9.03 1.30 -19.71
N SER A 157 -7.72 0.98 -19.67
CA SER A 157 -6.93 0.51 -20.81
C SER A 157 -6.24 -0.83 -20.55
#